data_AF-A0A0B8T174-F1
#
_entry.id   AF-A0A0B8T174-F1
#
_cell.length_a   1.000
_cell.length_b   1.000
_cell.length_c   1.000
_cell.angle_alpha   90.00
_cell.angle_beta   90.00
_cell.angle_gamma   90.00
#
_symmetry.space_group_name_H-M   'P 1'
#
loop_
_entity.id
_entity.type
_entity.pdbx_description
1 polymer ?
#
loop_
_entity_poly.entity_id
_entity_poly.type
_entity_poly.pdbx_seq_one_letter_code
_entity_poly.pdbx_strand_id
1 'polypeptide(L)'
;MNTKHTIKIEIPLAHQLLIDSRAASEEILMHINNADKRRINDYVIDQLADRDGAPELIDLQIGKFQYDEGSQAGTFRLHFKISRRFCCADTTGCNDDYIDFRFVYGDAKLHADGHYFQWSPDN
;
A
#
# COMPACT_ATOMS: atom_id res chain seq x y z
N MET A 1 -1.82 4.87 -14.93
CA MET A 1 -0.46 5.43 -15.13
C MET A 1 0.37 5.25 -13.86
N ASN A 2 1.64 4.86 -13.97
CA ASN A 2 2.56 4.84 -12.82
C ASN A 2 2.96 6.27 -12.43
N THR A 3 3.03 6.49 -11.14
CA THR A 3 3.38 7.79 -10.58
C THR A 3 4.88 8.05 -10.61
N LYS A 4 5.27 9.33 -10.74
CA LYS A 4 6.69 9.76 -10.80
C LYS A 4 7.41 9.66 -9.46
N HIS A 5 6.67 9.71 -8.34
CA HIS A 5 7.24 9.72 -6.99
C HIS A 5 7.00 8.39 -6.30
N THR A 6 7.98 7.93 -5.53
CA THR A 6 7.86 6.72 -4.70
C THR A 6 7.62 7.09 -3.25
N ILE A 7 6.91 6.21 -2.54
CA ILE A 7 6.78 6.28 -1.08
C ILE A 7 7.70 5.26 -0.43
N LYS A 8 8.42 5.67 0.61
CA LYS A 8 9.27 4.78 1.41
C LYS A 8 8.70 4.58 2.81
N ILE A 9 8.52 3.32 3.19
CA ILE A 9 8.03 2.91 4.51
C ILE A 9 8.94 1.83 5.11
N GLU A 10 8.97 1.77 6.43
CA GLU A 10 9.72 0.76 7.18
C GLU A 10 8.76 -0.06 8.04
N ILE A 11 8.79 -1.38 7.86
CA ILE A 11 7.84 -2.28 8.55
C ILE A 11 8.64 -3.22 9.45
N PRO A 12 8.56 -3.09 10.79
CA PRO A 12 9.22 -4.03 11.69
C PRO A 12 8.55 -5.40 11.56
N LEU A 13 9.33 -6.43 11.23
CA LEU A 13 8.81 -7.78 11.02
C LEU A 13 9.91 -8.80 11.31
N ALA A 14 9.56 -9.91 11.96
CA ALA A 14 10.50 -11.02 12.14
C ALA A 14 10.69 -11.81 10.82
N HIS A 15 11.95 -12.17 10.50
CA HIS A 15 12.30 -12.91 9.29
C HIS A 15 11.47 -14.19 9.09
N GLN A 16 11.17 -14.91 10.17
CA GLN A 16 10.40 -16.17 10.13
C GLN A 16 9.00 -15.99 9.55
N LEU A 17 8.42 -14.79 9.69
CA LEU A 17 7.09 -14.46 9.16
C LEU A 17 7.10 -14.24 7.65
N LEU A 18 8.27 -14.03 7.03
CA LEU A 18 8.40 -13.84 5.57
C LEU A 18 8.36 -15.16 4.80
N ILE A 19 8.59 -16.28 5.47
CA ILE A 19 8.64 -17.61 4.84
C ILE A 19 7.23 -18.10 4.49
N ASP A 20 6.22 -17.74 5.30
CA ASP A 20 4.82 -18.04 5.02
C ASP A 20 4.11 -16.82 4.39
N SER A 21 3.78 -16.89 3.11
CA SER A 21 3.24 -15.74 2.37
C SER A 21 1.89 -15.24 2.90
N ARG A 22 1.09 -16.13 3.51
CA ARG A 22 -0.21 -15.75 4.08
C ARG A 22 -0.02 -14.99 5.39
N ALA A 23 0.77 -15.56 6.31
CA ALA A 23 1.13 -14.92 7.57
C ALA A 23 1.85 -13.59 7.32
N ALA A 24 2.78 -13.54 6.36
CA ALA A 24 3.47 -12.32 5.95
C ALA A 24 2.49 -11.21 5.58
N SER A 25 1.46 -11.51 4.80
CA SER A 25 0.50 -10.51 4.33
C SER A 25 -0.30 -9.88 5.48
N GLU A 26 -0.78 -10.70 6.42
CA GLU A 26 -1.51 -10.23 7.60
C GLU A 26 -0.59 -9.43 8.54
N GLU A 27 0.60 -9.96 8.81
CA GLU A 27 1.56 -9.34 9.73
C GLU A 27 2.10 -8.02 9.21
N ILE A 28 2.39 -7.92 7.90
CA ILE A 28 2.79 -6.67 7.25
C ILE A 28 1.73 -5.60 7.50
N LEU A 29 0.45 -5.89 7.24
CA LEU A 29 -0.62 -4.92 7.41
C LEU A 29 -0.78 -4.46 8.87
N MET A 30 -0.60 -5.38 9.83
CA MET A 30 -0.65 -5.09 11.27
C MET A 30 0.54 -4.22 11.74
N HIS A 31 1.72 -4.42 11.16
CA HIS A 31 2.95 -3.74 11.58
C HIS A 31 3.23 -2.42 10.85
N ILE A 32 2.46 -2.07 9.81
CA ILE A 32 2.47 -0.71 9.28
C ILE A 32 1.90 0.22 10.36
N ASN A 33 2.76 1.06 10.92
CA ASN A 33 2.39 2.00 11.97
C ASN A 33 1.42 3.09 11.45
N ASN A 34 0.76 3.80 12.36
CA ASN A 34 -0.22 4.84 11.98
C ASN A 34 0.39 6.02 11.23
N ALA A 35 1.68 6.35 11.48
CA ALA A 35 2.35 7.42 10.77
C ALA A 35 2.57 7.04 9.30
N ASP A 36 2.96 5.80 9.01
CA ASP A 36 3.13 5.29 7.65
C ASP A 36 1.79 5.08 6.96
N LYS A 37 0.74 4.62 7.66
CA LYS A 37 -0.63 4.60 7.11
C LYS A 37 -1.07 6.00 6.67
N ARG A 38 -0.81 7.02 7.50
CA ARG A 38 -1.10 8.41 7.16
C ARG A 38 -0.26 8.89 5.97
N ARG A 39 1.04 8.58 5.94
CA ARG A 39 1.91 8.93 4.80
C ARG A 39 1.46 8.27 3.49
N ILE A 40 1.03 7.01 3.53
CA ILE A 40 0.45 6.30 2.37
C ILE A 40 -0.83 7.03 1.93
N ASN A 41 -1.72 7.38 2.86
CA ASN A 41 -2.94 8.10 2.56
C ASN A 41 -2.66 9.47 1.91
N ASP A 42 -1.81 10.30 2.52
CA ASP A 42 -1.40 11.60 1.99
C ASP A 42 -0.72 11.45 0.61
N TYR A 43 0.14 10.45 0.44
CA TYR A 43 0.83 10.16 -0.83
C TYR A 43 -0.12 9.76 -1.96
N VAL A 44 -1.18 8.99 -1.69
CA VAL A 44 -2.17 8.64 -2.72
C VAL A 44 -3.04 9.86 -3.03
N ILE A 45 -3.52 10.57 -2.02
CA ILE A 45 -4.38 11.75 -2.19
C ILE A 45 -3.70 12.86 -2.98
N ASP A 46 -2.40 13.10 -2.74
CA ASP A 46 -1.64 14.12 -3.49
C ASP A 46 -1.62 13.85 -5.00
N GLN A 47 -1.82 12.60 -5.40
CA GLN A 47 -1.72 12.16 -6.79
C GLN A 47 -3.07 12.06 -7.48
N LEU A 48 -4.17 12.18 -6.73
CA LEU A 48 -5.50 12.25 -7.31
C LEU A 48 -5.70 13.61 -8.01
N ALA A 49 -6.20 13.55 -9.24
CA ALA A 49 -6.58 14.75 -9.99
C ALA A 49 -7.73 15.51 -9.31
N ASP A 50 -8.62 14.79 -8.62
CA ASP A 50 -9.76 15.32 -7.89
C ASP A 50 -9.64 14.94 -6.41
N ARG A 51 -9.56 15.95 -5.54
CA ARG A 51 -9.39 15.81 -4.09
C ARG A 51 -10.68 16.14 -3.32
N ASP A 52 -11.79 16.30 -4.03
CA ASP A 52 -13.07 16.67 -3.45
C ASP A 52 -13.66 15.53 -2.61
N GLY A 53 -14.53 15.90 -1.66
CA GLY A 53 -15.19 14.93 -0.78
C GLY A 53 -14.28 14.26 0.25
N ALA A 54 -13.17 14.90 0.66
CA ALA A 54 -12.26 14.41 1.70
C ALA A 54 -11.84 12.94 1.49
N PRO A 55 -11.10 12.63 0.41
CA PRO A 55 -10.75 11.26 0.06
C PRO A 55 -9.96 10.58 1.18
N GLU A 56 -10.26 9.30 1.41
CA GLU A 56 -9.63 8.47 2.43
C GLU A 56 -9.43 7.05 1.89
N LEU A 57 -8.28 6.46 2.18
CA LEU A 57 -8.00 5.05 1.89
C LEU A 57 -8.73 4.15 2.89
N ILE A 58 -9.54 3.23 2.36
CA ILE A 58 -10.27 2.21 3.12
C ILE A 58 -9.99 0.82 2.55
N ASP A 59 -10.41 -0.24 3.25
CA ASP A 59 -10.27 -1.63 2.80
C ASP A 59 -8.82 -2.02 2.44
N LEU A 60 -7.84 -1.59 3.25
CA LEU A 60 -6.43 -1.91 3.05
C LEU A 60 -6.20 -3.43 3.10
N GLN A 61 -5.57 -3.99 2.07
CA GLN A 61 -5.25 -5.42 1.98
C GLN A 61 -3.88 -5.64 1.35
N ILE A 62 -3.12 -6.60 1.87
CA ILE A 62 -1.85 -7.02 1.27
C ILE A 62 -2.10 -8.24 0.38
N GLY A 63 -1.62 -8.17 -0.86
CA GLY A 63 -1.69 -9.24 -1.84
C GLY A 63 -0.38 -9.39 -2.62
N LYS A 64 -0.30 -10.42 -3.46
CA LYS A 64 0.85 -10.70 -4.33
C LYS A 64 2.21 -10.66 -3.61
N PHE A 65 2.24 -11.07 -2.35
CA PHE A 65 3.47 -11.15 -1.57
C PHE A 65 4.41 -12.19 -2.18
N GLN A 66 5.67 -11.80 -2.38
CA GLN A 66 6.76 -12.65 -2.86
C GLN A 66 8.01 -12.29 -2.06
N TYR A 67 8.73 -13.30 -1.60
CA TYR A 67 9.98 -13.14 -0.90
C TYR A 67 11.01 -14.12 -1.46
N ASP A 68 12.20 -13.60 -1.76
CA ASP A 68 13.36 -14.36 -2.19
C ASP A 68 14.39 -14.37 -1.06
N GLU A 69 14.56 -15.53 -0.43
CA GLU A 69 15.50 -15.71 0.69
C GLU A 69 16.96 -15.51 0.27
N GLY A 70 17.31 -15.80 -0.99
CA GLY A 70 18.68 -15.68 -1.50
C GLY A 70 19.17 -14.23 -1.58
N SER A 71 18.29 -13.31 -1.96
CA SER A 71 18.57 -11.88 -2.08
C SER A 71 18.04 -11.04 -0.91
N GLN A 72 17.32 -11.67 0.03
CA GLN A 72 16.61 -11.00 1.13
C GLN A 72 15.71 -9.87 0.64
N ALA A 73 15.12 -10.03 -0.55
CA ALA A 73 14.32 -9.02 -1.20
C ALA A 73 13.00 -9.62 -1.67
N GLY A 74 12.04 -8.76 -1.95
CA GLY A 74 10.73 -9.21 -2.35
C GLY A 74 9.81 -8.09 -2.80
N THR A 75 8.56 -8.46 -3.01
CA THR A 75 7.51 -7.53 -3.42
C THR A 75 6.21 -7.83 -2.71
N PHE A 76 5.40 -6.81 -2.46
CA PHE A 76 4.01 -6.99 -2.08
C PHE A 76 3.16 -5.87 -2.66
N ARG A 77 1.86 -6.12 -2.78
CA ARG A 77 0.90 -5.16 -3.29
C ARG A 77 -0.04 -4.75 -2.17
N LEU A 78 -0.14 -3.45 -1.91
CA LEU A 78 -1.16 -2.88 -1.05
C LEU A 78 -2.37 -2.48 -1.90
N HIS A 79 -3.45 -3.24 -1.80
CA HIS A 79 -4.75 -2.90 -2.35
C HIS A 79 -5.52 -2.00 -1.38
N PHE A 80 -6.29 -1.07 -1.93
CA PHE A 80 -7.18 -0.21 -1.16
C PHE A 80 -8.30 0.33 -2.05
N LYS A 81 -9.34 0.82 -1.41
CA LYS A 81 -10.35 1.65 -2.06
C LYS A 81 -10.22 3.08 -1.58
N ILE A 82 -10.62 4.01 -2.42
CA ILE A 82 -10.68 5.42 -2.07
C ILE A 82 -12.14 5.76 -1.79
N SER A 83 -12.47 6.04 -0.54
CA SER A 83 -13.78 6.53 -0.15
C SER A 83 -13.81 8.06 -0.30
N ARG A 84 -14.98 8.59 -0.69
CA ARG A 84 -15.25 10.02 -0.75
C ARG A 84 -16.59 10.30 -0.09
N ARG A 85 -16.62 11.32 0.77
CA ARG A 85 -17.83 11.80 1.45
C ARG A 85 -18.33 13.05 0.74
N PHE A 86 -19.35 12.90 -0.07
CA PHE A 86 -20.09 14.04 -0.62
C PHE A 86 -21.23 14.39 0.34
N CYS A 87 -21.42 15.68 0.64
CA CYS A 87 -22.41 16.14 1.62
C CYS A 87 -23.88 15.80 1.29
N CYS A 88 -24.18 15.15 0.15
CA CYS A 88 -25.56 14.91 -0.28
C CYS A 88 -25.86 13.53 -0.90
N ALA A 89 -24.90 12.63 -1.11
CA ALA A 89 -25.20 11.30 -1.65
C ALA A 89 -24.02 10.33 -1.45
N ASP A 90 -24.37 9.14 -0.97
CA ASP A 90 -23.68 7.84 -1.05
C ASP A 90 -22.14 7.80 -1.04
N THR A 91 -21.58 7.06 -0.07
CA THR A 91 -20.14 6.77 0.00
C THR A 91 -19.76 5.82 -1.13
N THR A 92 -19.31 6.36 -2.27
CA THR A 92 -18.96 5.54 -3.44
C THR A 92 -17.46 5.25 -3.41
N GLY A 93 -17.06 4.05 -2.98
CA GLY A 93 -15.70 3.53 -3.18
C GLY A 93 -15.63 2.83 -4.53
N CYS A 94 -15.03 3.47 -5.55
CA CYS A 94 -15.21 3.03 -6.94
C CYS A 94 -14.00 2.33 -7.57
N ASN A 95 -12.78 2.49 -7.03
CA ASN A 95 -11.56 1.98 -7.66
C ASN A 95 -10.79 1.01 -6.75
N ASP A 96 -10.41 -0.15 -7.28
CA ASP A 96 -9.43 -1.08 -6.67
C ASP A 96 -8.02 -0.63 -7.06
N ASP A 97 -7.62 0.46 -6.43
CA ASP A 97 -6.31 1.04 -6.62
C ASP A 97 -5.27 0.29 -5.79
N TYR A 98 -4.00 0.36 -6.21
CA TYR A 98 -2.94 -0.32 -5.49
C TYR A 98 -1.60 0.40 -5.51
N ILE A 99 -0.78 0.10 -4.51
CA ILE A 99 0.64 0.43 -4.50
C ILE A 99 1.42 -0.88 -4.58
N ASP A 100 2.30 -1.01 -5.59
CA ASP A 100 3.28 -2.09 -5.61
C ASP A 100 4.53 -1.65 -4.85
N PHE A 101 4.87 -2.41 -3.80
CA PHE A 101 6.07 -2.24 -3.01
C PHE A 101 7.12 -3.25 -3.41
N ARG A 102 8.35 -2.79 -3.60
CA ARG A 102 9.56 -3.61 -3.57
C ARG A 102 10.23 -3.41 -2.24
N PHE A 103 10.70 -4.48 -1.61
CA PHE A 103 11.35 -4.38 -0.31
C PHE A 103 12.67 -5.13 -0.28
N VAL A 104 13.55 -4.67 0.61
CA VAL A 104 14.72 -5.41 1.09
C VAL A 104 14.55 -5.60 2.59
N TYR A 105 14.79 -6.82 3.05
CA TYR A 105 14.77 -7.17 4.46
C TYR A 105 16.15 -6.97 5.07
N GLY A 106 16.20 -6.24 6.18
CA GLY A 106 17.43 -5.94 6.92
C GLY A 106 17.07 -5.38 8.30
N ASP A 107 17.96 -5.51 9.28
CA ASP A 107 17.78 -4.92 10.62
C ASP A 107 16.41 -5.24 11.29
N ALA A 108 15.89 -6.45 11.04
CA ALA A 108 14.56 -6.90 11.47
C ALA A 108 13.39 -6.04 10.95
N LYS A 109 13.55 -5.46 9.77
CA LYS A 109 12.59 -4.58 9.11
C LYS A 109 12.53 -4.86 7.61
N LEU A 110 11.39 -4.52 7.02
CA LEU A 110 11.23 -4.39 5.58
C LEU A 110 11.42 -2.92 5.20
N HIS A 111 12.43 -2.65 4.39
CA HIS A 111 12.64 -1.35 3.76
C HIS A 111 11.93 -1.35 2.41
N ALA A 112 10.70 -0.81 2.37
CA ALA A 112 9.83 -0.90 1.22
C ALA A 112 9.75 0.43 0.45
N ASP A 113 9.89 0.37 -0.86
CA ASP A 113 9.70 1.47 -1.81
C ASP A 113 8.50 1.15 -2.70
N GLY A 114 7.51 2.04 -2.69
CA GLY A 114 6.19 1.84 -3.27
C GLY A 114 5.89 2.80 -4.42
N HIS A 115 5.27 2.25 -5.46
CA HIS A 115 4.73 3.03 -6.58
C HIS A 115 3.20 2.93 -6.62
N TYR A 116 2.52 4.07 -6.54
CA TYR A 116 1.07 4.13 -6.71
C TYR A 116 0.68 3.93 -8.18
N PHE A 117 -0.26 3.02 -8.40
CA PHE A 117 -0.95 2.80 -9.66
C PHE A 117 -2.42 3.20 -9.50
N GLN A 118 -2.79 4.30 -10.14
CA GLN A 118 -4.20 4.67 -10.29
C GLN A 118 -4.80 3.84 -11.42
N TRP A 119 -5.82 3.03 -11.12
CA TRP A 119 -6.58 2.32 -12.13
C TRP A 119 -7.43 3.33 -12.92
N SER A 120 -7.49 3.18 -14.25
CA SER A 120 -8.34 3.99 -15.10
C SER A 120 -8.79 3.11 -16.28
N PRO A 121 -10.06 3.20 -16.71
CA PRO A 121 -10.60 2.34 -17.77
C PRO A 121 -9.95 2.56 -19.15
N ASP A 122 -9.14 3.61 -19.31
CA ASP A 122 -8.37 3.92 -20.53
C ASP A 122 -6.97 3.28 -20.56
N ASN A 123 -6.65 2.40 -19.60
CA ASN A 123 -5.31 1.83 -19.41
C ASN A 123 -5.24 0.34 -19.70
#